data_AF-B7PIA0-F1
#
_entry.id   AF-B7PIA0-F1
#
_cell.length_a   1.000
_cell.length_b   1.000
_cell.length_c   1.000
_cell.angle_alpha   90.00
_cell.angle_beta   90.00
_cell.angle_gamma   90.00
#
_symmetry.space_group_name_H-M   'P 1'
#
loop_
_entity.id
_entity.type
_entity.pdbx_description
1 polymer ?
#
loop_
_entity_poly.entity_id
_entity_poly.type
_entity_poly.pdbx_seq_one_letter_code
_entity_poly.pdbx_strand_id
1 'polypeptide(L)'
;MSMPVAISATALSKMARQDGEIAFVRAAQAADTLMVLSTFSSNSLEDVQRAAPEGLRWFQLHVFRDREFTRNLVERAERAGYRALVLTVGMLVCSQRATGTNPTFCVPDNISNFDAELLSVFVRISCINCSCSEGAG
;
A
#
# COMPACT_ATOMS: atom_id res chain seq x y z
N MET A 1 -19.89 -8.15 8.34
CA MET A 1 -19.67 -8.59 6.95
C MET A 1 -20.98 -9.05 6.36
N SER A 2 -21.46 -8.31 5.38
CA SER A 2 -22.76 -8.51 4.72
C SER A 2 -22.67 -9.36 3.44
N MET A 3 -21.50 -9.39 2.79
CA MET A 3 -21.27 -10.07 1.51
C MET A 3 -19.85 -10.65 1.39
N PRO A 4 -19.62 -11.68 0.54
CA PRO A 4 -18.33 -12.31 0.33
C PRO A 4 -17.46 -11.59 -0.72
N VAL A 5 -17.44 -10.25 -0.73
CA VAL A 5 -16.69 -9.44 -1.70
C VAL A 5 -15.88 -8.38 -0.96
N ALA A 6 -14.55 -8.41 -1.08
CA ALA A 6 -13.65 -7.51 -0.36
C ALA A 6 -12.87 -6.58 -1.30
N ILE A 7 -12.43 -5.43 -0.77
CA ILE A 7 -11.50 -4.54 -1.46
C ILE A 7 -10.08 -5.07 -1.31
N SER A 8 -9.41 -5.36 -2.43
CA SER A 8 -8.04 -5.87 -2.45
C SER A 8 -6.99 -4.79 -2.15
N ALA A 9 -5.83 -5.22 -1.66
CA ALA A 9 -4.68 -4.36 -1.43
C ALA A 9 -4.23 -3.68 -2.72
N THR A 10 -4.38 -2.35 -2.76
CA THR A 10 -3.96 -1.50 -3.86
C THR A 10 -2.95 -0.49 -3.33
N ALA A 11 -1.79 -0.40 -3.99
CA ALA A 11 -0.74 0.53 -3.62
C ALA A 11 -0.96 1.91 -4.26
N LEU A 12 -0.46 2.96 -3.60
CA LEU A 12 -0.42 4.33 -4.11
C LEU A 12 -1.77 4.87 -4.61
N SER A 13 -2.86 4.61 -3.89
CA SER A 13 -4.21 4.93 -4.35
C SER A 13 -4.43 6.45 -4.51
N LYS A 14 -3.58 7.28 -3.88
CA LYS A 14 -3.57 8.73 -4.08
C LYS A 14 -3.17 9.17 -5.51
N MET A 15 -2.54 8.29 -6.29
CA MET A 15 -2.30 8.55 -7.72
C MET A 15 -3.61 8.61 -8.52
N ALA A 16 -4.65 7.88 -8.10
CA ALA A 16 -5.95 7.90 -8.76
C ALA A 16 -6.87 8.99 -8.22
N ARG A 17 -6.82 9.27 -6.91
CA ARG A 17 -7.74 10.22 -6.25
C ARG A 17 -7.13 10.73 -4.95
N GLN A 18 -7.30 12.01 -4.64
CA GLN A 18 -6.60 12.67 -3.51
C GLN A 18 -6.76 11.98 -2.14
N ASP A 19 -7.94 11.44 -1.79
CA ASP A 19 -8.07 10.75 -0.49
C ASP A 19 -7.50 9.32 -0.51
N GLY A 20 -7.22 8.75 -1.68
CA GLY A 20 -6.65 7.41 -1.85
C GLY A 20 -7.42 6.34 -1.05
N GLU A 21 -6.69 5.60 -0.23
CA GLU A 21 -7.16 4.49 0.61
C GLU A 21 -8.21 4.91 1.65
N ILE A 22 -8.29 6.20 2.01
CA ILE A 22 -9.31 6.72 2.94
C ILE A 22 -10.73 6.56 2.37
N ALA A 23 -10.93 6.71 1.06
CA ALA A 23 -12.26 6.42 0.51
C ALA A 23 -12.54 4.93 0.43
N PHE A 24 -11.53 4.10 0.17
CA PHE A 24 -11.71 2.65 0.13
C PHE A 24 -12.19 2.13 1.47
N VAL A 25 -11.58 2.59 2.58
CA VAL A 25 -11.96 2.11 3.91
C VAL A 25 -13.34 2.61 4.33
N ARG A 26 -13.69 3.85 3.96
CA ARG A 26 -15.04 4.40 4.19
C ARG A 26 -16.11 3.64 3.39
N ALA A 27 -15.82 3.34 2.13
CA ALA A 27 -16.72 2.55 1.29
C ALA A 27 -16.87 1.12 1.83
N ALA A 28 -15.78 0.48 2.26
CA ALA A 28 -15.81 -0.85 2.86
C ALA A 28 -16.63 -0.89 4.14
N GLN A 29 -16.45 0.10 5.04
CA GLN A 29 -17.26 0.20 6.26
C GLN A 29 -18.74 0.43 5.95
N ALA A 30 -19.06 1.34 5.02
CA ALA A 30 -20.44 1.64 4.63
C ALA A 30 -21.14 0.42 4.00
N ALA A 31 -20.41 -0.41 3.25
CA ALA A 31 -20.92 -1.64 2.65
C ALA A 31 -20.89 -2.85 3.59
N ASP A 32 -20.41 -2.69 4.83
CA ASP A 32 -20.11 -3.78 5.77
C ASP A 32 -19.30 -4.91 5.12
N THR A 33 -18.15 -4.54 4.53
CA THR A 33 -17.21 -5.49 3.95
C THR A 33 -15.77 -5.25 4.39
N LEU A 34 -14.92 -6.21 4.04
CA LEU A 34 -13.49 -6.20 4.30
C LEU A 34 -12.74 -5.30 3.32
N MET A 35 -11.79 -4.54 3.85
CA MET A 35 -10.70 -3.94 3.07
C MET A 35 -9.36 -4.54 3.46
N VAL A 36 -8.51 -4.81 2.47
CA VAL A 36 -7.10 -5.13 2.69
C VAL A 36 -6.25 -3.91 2.34
N LEU A 37 -5.48 -3.39 3.30
CA LEU A 37 -4.57 -2.27 3.08
C LEU A 37 -3.19 -2.78 2.65
N SER A 38 -2.57 -2.14 1.65
CA SER A 38 -1.22 -2.51 1.20
C SER A 38 -0.12 -1.97 2.11
N THR A 39 1.00 -2.72 2.20
CA THR A 39 2.27 -2.20 2.73
C THR A 39 2.74 -0.96 1.96
N PHE A 40 2.33 -0.74 0.71
CA PHE A 40 2.70 0.44 -0.09
C PHE A 40 1.54 1.46 -0.22
N SER A 41 0.75 1.61 0.84
CA SER A 41 -0.34 2.58 0.93
C SER A 41 0.19 4.03 0.96
N SER A 42 -0.56 4.95 0.35
CA SER A 42 -0.33 6.40 0.42
C SER A 42 -0.82 7.06 1.71
N ASN A 43 -1.57 6.34 2.53
CA ASN A 43 -2.06 6.78 3.83
C ASN A 43 -1.52 5.88 4.94
N SER A 44 -1.34 6.44 6.13
CA SER A 44 -0.87 5.68 7.29
C SER A 44 -1.93 4.68 7.79
N LEU A 45 -1.47 3.63 8.46
CA LEU A 45 -2.33 2.62 9.10
C LEU A 45 -3.34 3.28 10.04
N GLU A 46 -2.89 4.29 10.79
CA GLU A 46 -3.66 5.05 11.78
C GLU A 46 -4.68 5.99 11.14
N ASP A 47 -4.33 6.64 10.02
CA ASP A 47 -5.28 7.51 9.31
C ASP A 47 -6.41 6.69 8.67
N VAL A 48 -6.07 5.52 8.11
CA VAL A 48 -7.04 4.56 7.59
C VAL A 48 -7.94 4.03 8.72
N GLN A 49 -7.36 3.71 9.88
CA GLN A 49 -8.13 3.32 11.08
C GLN A 49 -9.09 4.45 11.51
N ARG A 50 -8.59 5.68 11.62
CA ARG A 50 -9.39 6.83 12.07
C ARG A 50 -10.53 7.17 11.11
N ALA A 51 -10.32 6.96 9.82
CA ALA A 51 -11.33 7.22 8.80
C ALA A 51 -12.50 6.23 8.82
N ALA A 52 -12.30 5.02 9.33
CA ALA A 52 -13.31 3.98 9.47
C ALA A 52 -13.05 3.11 10.71
N PRO A 53 -13.38 3.62 11.92
CA PRO A 53 -13.05 2.95 13.19
C PRO A 53 -13.67 1.55 13.34
N GLU A 54 -14.86 1.34 12.77
CA GLU A 54 -15.63 0.09 12.85
C GLU A 54 -15.40 -0.83 11.64
N GLY A 55 -14.71 -0.35 10.60
CA GLY A 55 -14.49 -1.11 9.37
C GLY A 55 -13.64 -2.36 9.59
N LEU A 56 -13.99 -3.47 8.96
CA LEU A 56 -13.14 -4.66 8.98
C LEU A 56 -11.93 -4.47 8.05
N ARG A 57 -10.73 -4.50 8.62
CA ARG A 57 -9.47 -4.26 7.89
C ARG A 57 -8.45 -5.36 8.10
N TRP A 58 -7.84 -5.81 7.02
CA TRP A 58 -6.64 -6.67 7.03
C TRP A 58 -5.44 -5.90 6.46
N PHE A 59 -4.24 -6.31 6.85
CA PHE A 59 -3.02 -5.67 6.40
C PHE A 59 -2.22 -6.62 5.50
N GLN A 60 -1.99 -6.21 4.26
CA GLN A 60 -1.18 -6.93 3.30
C GLN A 60 0.29 -6.62 3.55
N LEU A 61 1.05 -7.64 3.93
CA LEU A 61 2.44 -7.55 4.36
C LEU A 61 3.39 -8.08 3.28
N HIS A 62 4.36 -7.24 2.92
CA HIS A 62 5.60 -7.67 2.29
C HIS A 62 6.68 -7.89 3.34
N VAL A 63 7.38 -9.02 3.23
CA VAL A 63 8.49 -9.34 4.12
C VAL A 63 9.75 -8.71 3.55
N PHE A 64 10.31 -7.75 4.28
CA PHE A 64 11.57 -7.12 3.90
C PHE A 64 12.77 -7.91 4.43
N ARG A 65 13.96 -7.63 3.86
CA ARG A 65 15.22 -8.21 4.32
C ARG A 65 15.46 -7.86 5.80
N ASP A 66 15.12 -6.63 6.18
CA ASP A 66 15.09 -6.20 7.56
C ASP A 66 13.86 -6.76 8.28
N ARG A 67 14.12 -7.66 9.23
CA ARG A 67 13.12 -8.33 10.06
C ARG A 67 12.60 -7.43 11.18
N GLU A 68 13.42 -6.49 11.65
CA GLU A 68 13.02 -5.54 12.68
C GLU A 68 12.01 -4.54 12.11
N PHE A 69 12.27 -4.02 10.91
CA PHE A 69 11.31 -3.20 10.18
C PHE A 69 9.98 -3.93 9.93
N THR A 70 10.05 -5.18 9.44
CA THR A 70 8.86 -6.00 9.20
C THR A 70 8.08 -6.25 10.49
N ARG A 71 8.77 -6.51 11.61
CA ARG A 71 8.16 -6.68 12.94
C ARG A 71 7.47 -5.40 13.40
N ASN A 72 8.13 -4.25 13.29
CA ASN A 72 7.56 -2.96 13.67
C ASN A 72 6.26 -2.66 12.90
N LEU A 73 6.23 -2.96 11.59
CA LEU A 73 5.02 -2.83 10.77
C LEU A 73 3.88 -3.72 11.27
N VAL A 74 4.16 -4.97 11.64
CA VAL A 74 3.17 -5.89 12.18
C VAL A 74 2.63 -5.37 13.52
N GLU A 75 3.52 -5.00 14.44
CA GLU A 75 3.12 -4.45 15.76
C GLU A 75 2.34 -3.13 15.62
N ARG A 76 2.64 -2.32 14.62
CA ARG A 76 1.90 -1.10 14.30
C ARG A 76 0.52 -1.42 13.73
N ALA A 77 0.40 -2.40 12.84
CA ALA A 77 -0.89 -2.86 12.32
C ALA A 77 -1.77 -3.48 13.41
N GLU A 78 -1.20 -4.29 14.30
CA GLU A 78 -1.92 -4.85 15.46
C GLU A 78 -2.43 -3.74 16.38
N ARG A 79 -1.59 -2.76 16.74
CA ARG A 79 -1.99 -1.60 17.56
C ARG A 79 -3.05 -0.74 16.88
N ALA A 80 -3.03 -0.64 15.55
CA ALA A 80 -4.04 0.07 14.77
C ALA A 80 -5.35 -0.73 14.60
N GLY A 81 -5.45 -1.96 15.12
CA GLY A 81 -6.68 -2.75 15.13
C GLY A 81 -6.95 -3.55 13.86
N TYR A 82 -5.92 -3.83 13.04
CA TYR A 82 -6.04 -4.73 11.89
C TYR A 82 -6.22 -6.17 12.36
N ARG A 83 -7.16 -6.90 11.76
CA ARG A 83 -7.63 -8.19 12.27
C ARG A 83 -6.89 -9.41 11.72
N ALA A 84 -6.19 -9.25 10.59
CA ALA A 84 -5.39 -10.30 10.00
C ALA A 84 -4.27 -9.72 9.12
N LEU A 85 -3.26 -10.56 8.87
CA LEU A 85 -2.17 -10.28 7.95
C LEU A 85 -2.33 -11.10 6.67
N VAL A 86 -2.17 -10.45 5.52
CA VAL A 86 -2.15 -11.09 4.20
C VAL A 86 -0.72 -11.10 3.69
N LEU A 87 -0.03 -12.22 3.87
CA LEU A 87 1.36 -12.37 3.46
C LEU A 87 1.46 -12.53 1.94
N THR A 88 2.17 -11.62 1.27
CA THR A 88 2.35 -11.68 -0.18
C THR A 88 3.72 -12.26 -0.55
N VAL A 89 3.72 -13.52 -1.00
CA VAL A 89 4.95 -14.31 -1.27
C VAL A 89 5.42 -14.21 -2.74
N GLY A 90 4.55 -13.77 -3.66
CA GLY A 90 4.80 -13.82 -5.11
C GLY A 90 5.66 -12.70 -5.71
N MET A 91 6.15 -11.73 -4.92
CA MET A 91 6.87 -10.55 -5.44
C MET A 91 8.40 -10.69 -5.43
N LEU A 92 8.95 -11.85 -5.82
CA LEU A 92 10.40 -12.06 -5.82
C LEU A 92 11.09 -11.62 -7.13
N VAL A 93 10.34 -11.50 -8.23
CA VAL A 93 10.86 -11.11 -9.55
C VAL A 93 9.84 -10.20 -10.24
N CYS A 94 10.30 -9.04 -10.72
CA CYS A 94 9.46 -8.10 -11.47
C CYS A 94 9.00 -8.77 -12.76
N SER A 95 7.69 -8.95 -12.92
CA SER A 95 7.14 -9.23 -14.24
C SER A 95 7.27 -7.96 -15.07
N GLN A 96 7.87 -8.07 -16.26
CA GLN A 96 7.86 -6.97 -17.22
C GLN A 96 6.42 -6.65 -17.59
N ARG A 97 5.90 -5.54 -17.06
CA ARG A 97 4.67 -4.95 -17.60
C ARG A 97 5.01 -4.49 -19.02
N ALA A 98 4.25 -4.95 -20.02
CA ALA A 98 4.45 -4.54 -21.41
C ALA A 98 4.29 -3.01 -21.63
N THR A 99 3.64 -2.33 -20.69
CA THR A 99 3.51 -0.86 -20.62
C THR A 99 4.64 -0.17 -19.85
N GLY A 100 5.53 -0.93 -19.20
CA GLY A 100 6.64 -0.47 -18.36
C GLY A 100 7.93 -0.14 -19.11
N THR A 101 7.92 -0.14 -20.44
CA THR A 101 8.98 0.45 -21.28
C THR A 101 8.85 1.97 -21.41
N ASN A 102 7.84 2.57 -20.78
CA ASN A 102 7.67 4.02 -20.75
C ASN A 102 8.50 4.61 -19.59
N PRO A 103 9.55 5.41 -19.85
CA PRO A 103 10.49 5.92 -18.83
C PRO A 103 9.89 6.97 -17.86
N THR A 104 8.57 7.09 -17.79
CA THR A 104 7.87 8.25 -17.22
C THR A 104 7.06 7.91 -15.96
N PHE A 105 7.08 6.67 -15.48
CA PHE A 105 6.40 6.31 -14.23
C PHE A 105 7.27 6.67 -13.02
N CYS A 106 7.15 7.91 -12.54
CA CYS A 106 7.67 8.32 -11.24
C CYS A 106 6.51 8.56 -10.27
N VAL A 107 6.72 8.19 -9.00
CA VAL A 107 5.77 8.47 -7.91
C VAL A 107 6.10 9.86 -7.38
N PRO A 108 5.14 10.80 -7.34
CA PRO A 108 5.35 12.12 -6.73
C PRO A 108 5.69 12.02 -5.25
N ASP A 109 6.63 12.86 -4.76
CA ASP A 109 7.14 12.84 -3.38
C ASP A 109 6.04 13.04 -2.32
N ASN A 110 4.94 13.71 -2.69
CA ASN A 110 3.83 14.03 -1.78
C ASN A 110 2.78 12.90 -1.65
N ILE A 111 2.98 11.76 -2.31
CA ILE A 111 1.99 10.68 -2.38
C ILE A 111 2.37 9.47 -1.51
N SER A 112 3.64 9.31 -1.16
CA SER A 112 4.11 8.16 -0.39
C SER A 112 4.10 8.41 1.10
N ASN A 113 3.70 7.39 1.86
CA ASN A 113 3.77 7.37 3.33
C ASN A 113 4.94 6.51 3.86
N PHE A 114 5.89 6.16 2.98
CA PHE A 114 7.02 5.30 3.29
C PHE A 114 8.33 5.98 2.91
N ASP A 115 9.40 5.52 3.56
CA ASP A 115 10.74 6.00 3.32
C ASP A 115 11.18 5.78 1.86
N ALA A 116 12.08 6.64 1.38
CA ALA A 116 12.50 6.66 -0.01
C ALA A 116 13.10 5.31 -0.47
N GLU A 117 13.75 4.58 0.45
CA GLU A 117 14.28 3.23 0.17
C GLU A 117 13.16 2.22 -0.13
N LEU A 118 12.06 2.23 0.62
CA LEU A 118 10.93 1.31 0.41
C LEU A 118 10.15 1.67 -0.84
N LEU A 119 10.05 2.96 -1.15
CA LEU A 119 9.56 3.44 -2.42
C LEU A 119 10.43 2.95 -3.57
N SER A 120 11.75 3.00 -3.42
CA SER A 120 12.69 2.50 -4.42
C SER A 120 12.54 0.99 -4.63
N VAL A 121 12.29 0.22 -3.56
CA VAL A 121 11.97 -1.21 -3.64
C VAL A 121 10.65 -1.40 -4.38
N PHE A 122 9.59 -0.65 -4.07
CA PHE A 122 8.32 -0.73 -4.80
C PHE A 122 8.44 -0.35 -6.28
N VAL A 123 9.12 0.75 -6.60
CA VAL A 123 9.33 1.22 -7.97
C VAL A 123 10.19 0.23 -8.75
N ARG A 124 11.28 -0.28 -8.15
CA ARG A 124 12.07 -1.37 -8.75
C ARG A 124 11.24 -2.64 -8.95
N ILE A 125 10.37 -2.99 -8.00
CA ILE A 125 9.46 -4.14 -8.11
C ILE A 125 8.42 -3.92 -9.22
N SER A 126 7.94 -2.69 -9.40
CA SER A 126 6.89 -2.35 -10.35
C SER A 126 7.39 -1.97 -11.76
N CYS A 127 8.65 -1.56 -11.91
CA CYS A 127 9.23 -1.00 -13.15
C CYS A 127 10.73 -1.35 -13.27
N ILE A 128 11.15 -1.82 -14.45
CA ILE A 128 12.57 -1.91 -14.82
C ILE A 128 13.02 -0.54 -15.33
N ASN A 129 14.11 0.00 -14.76
CA ASN A 129 14.81 1.22 -15.15
C ASN A 129 14.03 2.54 -15.04
N CYS A 130 13.72 2.96 -13.82
CA CYS A 130 13.38 4.36 -13.56
C CYS A 130 14.64 5.13 -13.15
N SER A 131 15.28 5.82 -14.10
CA SER A 131 16.26 6.88 -13.83
C SER A 131 15.48 8.15 -13.47
N CYS A 132 14.88 8.20 -12.28
CA CYS A 132 14.34 9.46 -11.77
C CYS A 132 15.57 10.27 -11.32
N SER A 133 16.19 11.01 -12.25
CA SER A 133 17.31 11.92 -11.98
C SER A 133 16.82 13.05 -11.09
N GLU A 134 17.56 13.32 -10.02
CA GLU A 134 17.50 14.56 -9.23
C GLU A 134 17.43 15.76 -10.19
N GLY A 135 16.33 16.53 -10.14
CA GLY A 135 16.19 17.70 -11.00
C GLY A 135 14.77 18.22 -11.13
N ALA A 136 14.31 18.95 -10.12
CA ALA A 136 13.29 19.97 -10.30
C ALA A 136 13.37 21.02 -9.18
N GLY A 137 14.03 22.14 -9.50
CA GLY A 137 13.76 23.49 -8.94
C GLY A 137 14.12 23.74 -7.49
#